data_AF-A0A524FR07-F1
#
_entry.id   AF-A0A524FR07-F1
#
_cell.length_a   1.000
_cell.length_b   1.000
_cell.length_c   1.000
_cell.angle_alpha   90.00
_cell.angle_beta   90.00
_cell.angle_gamma   90.00
#
_symmetry.space_group_name_H-M   'P 1'
#
loop_
_entity.id
_entity.type
_entity.pdbx_description
1 polymer ?
#
loop_
_entity_poly.entity_id
_entity_poly.type
_entity_poly.pdbx_seq_one_letter_code
_entity_poly.pdbx_strand_id
1 'polypeptide(L)' 'MKKESRKPTTDDAGIPVSSDEFSLTVGPDGPILLQDTYLIEQMANFNRERIAERQPHAKGSGAFGYF' A
#
# COMPACT_ATOMS: atom_id res chain seq x y z
N MET A 1 -28.07 12.02 3.29
CA MET A 1 -26.82 11.22 3.24
C MET A 1 -25.73 12.11 2.66
N LYS A 2 -24.83 12.64 3.50
CA LYS A 2 -23.72 13.49 3.03
C LYS A 2 -22.83 12.60 2.16
N LYS A 3 -22.64 12.94 0.89
CA LYS A 3 -21.60 12.30 0.06
C LYS A 3 -20.27 12.74 0.66
N GLU A 4 -19.69 11.91 1.53
CA GLU A 4 -18.26 11.98 1.86
C GLU A 4 -17.49 11.95 0.53
N SER A 5 -16.81 13.04 0.20
CA SER A 5 -15.95 13.08 -0.98
C SER A 5 -14.75 12.18 -0.70
N ARG A 6 -14.80 10.92 -1.16
CA ARG A 6 -13.67 10.01 -1.08
C ARG A 6 -12.48 10.64 -1.81
N LYS A 7 -11.36 10.78 -1.10
CA LYS A 7 -10.09 11.12 -1.74
C LYS A 7 -9.70 9.97 -2.69
N PRO A 8 -9.15 10.27 -3.87
CA PRO A 8 -8.67 9.23 -4.78
C PRO A 8 -7.50 8.47 -4.14
N THR A 9 -7.38 7.19 -4.45
CA THR A 9 -6.17 6.41 -4.17
C THR A 9 -5.04 6.95 -5.05
N THR A 10 -3.84 7.07 -4.47
CA THR A 10 -2.67 7.61 -5.14
C THR A 10 -1.48 6.68 -4.98
N ASP A 11 -0.50 6.81 -5.88
CA ASP A 11 0.82 6.23 -5.71
C ASP A 11 1.67 7.05 -4.70
N ASP A 12 2.91 6.60 -4.46
CA ASP A 12 3.89 7.24 -3.57
C ASP A 12 4.29 8.65 -4.05
N ALA A 13 4.08 8.98 -5.33
CA ALA A 13 4.29 10.31 -5.90
C ALA A 13 3.03 11.22 -5.78
N GLY A 14 1.93 10.70 -5.25
CA GLY A 14 0.66 11.41 -5.09
C GLY A 14 -0.17 11.49 -6.38
N ILE A 15 0.16 10.71 -7.40
CA ILE A 15 -0.57 10.64 -8.67
C ILE A 15 -1.80 9.75 -8.48
N PRO A 16 -3.01 10.18 -8.88
CA PRO A 16 -4.20 9.34 -8.80
C PRO A 16 -4.07 8.07 -9.62
N VAL A 17 -4.40 6.93 -9.00
CA VAL A 17 -4.33 5.60 -9.62
C VAL A 17 -5.64 5.29 -10.35
N SER A 18 -5.53 4.59 -11.48
CA SER A 18 -6.69 4.20 -12.29
C SER A 18 -7.53 3.08 -11.67
N SER A 19 -6.87 2.07 -11.07
CA SER A 19 -7.51 0.97 -10.35
C SER A 19 -6.61 0.42 -9.25
N ASP A 20 -7.20 0.11 -8.10
CA ASP A 20 -6.50 -0.53 -6.97
C ASP A 20 -6.68 -2.07 -6.94
N GLU A 21 -7.70 -2.57 -7.63
CA GLU A 21 -8.09 -3.99 -7.59
C GLU A 21 -7.62 -4.78 -8.82
N PHE A 22 -7.34 -4.10 -9.93
CA PHE A 22 -7.02 -4.75 -11.20
C PHE A 22 -5.65 -4.31 -11.73
N SER A 23 -4.78 -5.29 -11.98
CA SER A 23 -3.50 -5.09 -12.67
C SER A 23 -3.69 -4.84 -14.17
N LEU A 24 -2.72 -4.16 -14.78
CA LEU A 24 -2.70 -3.92 -16.22
C LEU A 24 -2.24 -5.17 -17.00
N THR A 25 -3.13 -5.73 -17.83
CA THR A 25 -2.89 -6.95 -18.62
C THR A 25 -3.13 -6.74 -20.11
N VAL A 26 -2.61 -7.65 -20.95
CA VAL A 26 -2.92 -7.69 -22.40
C VAL A 26 -4.28 -8.36 -22.63
N GLY A 27 -5.36 -7.60 -22.49
CA GLY A 27 -6.72 -8.15 -22.54
C GLY A 27 -7.11 -8.87 -21.23
N PRO A 28 -8.36 -9.37 -21.12
CA PRO A 28 -8.89 -9.87 -19.84
C PRO A 28 -8.10 -11.01 -19.19
N ASP A 29 -7.59 -11.96 -20.00
CA ASP A 29 -6.85 -13.14 -19.55
C ASP A 29 -5.39 -13.15 -20.04
N GLY A 30 -4.85 -11.97 -20.38
CA GLY A 30 -3.47 -11.83 -20.84
C GLY A 30 -2.44 -11.76 -19.71
N PRO A 31 -1.14 -11.81 -20.03
CA PRO A 31 -0.09 -11.58 -19.05
C PRO A 31 -0.12 -10.14 -18.51
N ILE A 32 0.38 -9.97 -17.28
CA ILE A 32 0.57 -8.67 -16.65
C ILE A 32 1.73 -7.93 -17.32
N LEU A 33 1.56 -6.63 -17.54
CA LEU A 33 2.56 -5.78 -18.15
C LEU A 33 3.52 -5.20 -17.10
N LEU A 34 4.82 -5.18 -17.42
CA LEU A 34 5.85 -4.60 -16.56
C LEU A 34 5.69 -3.08 -16.35
N GLN A 35 4.98 -2.40 -17.26
CA GLN A 35 4.70 -0.96 -17.16
C GLN A 35 3.65 -0.62 -16.10
N ASP A 36 3.04 -1.62 -15.45
CA ASP A 36 2.18 -1.42 -14.29
C ASP A 36 3.02 -1.03 -13.07
N THR A 37 3.39 0.25 -13.01
CA THR A 37 4.27 0.78 -11.95
C THR A 37 3.60 0.75 -10.59
N TYR A 38 2.28 0.97 -10.53
CA TYR A 38 1.52 0.97 -9.28
C TYR A 38 1.51 -0.41 -8.62
N LEU A 39 1.25 -1.47 -9.38
CA LEU A 39 1.30 -2.84 -8.86
C LEU A 39 2.70 -3.19 -8.31
N ILE A 40 3.76 -2.82 -9.05
CA ILE A 40 5.14 -3.10 -8.66
C ILE A 40 5.50 -2.36 -7.37
N GLU A 41 5.10 -1.10 -7.26
CA GLU A 41 5.29 -0.27 -6.08
C GLU A 41 4.60 -0.87 -4.85
N GLN A 42 3.32 -1.23 -4.97
CA GLN A 42 2.55 -1.83 -3.88
C GLN A 42 3.21 -3.13 -3.38
N MET A 43 3.64 -4.01 -4.29
CA MET A 43 4.35 -5.24 -3.94
C MET A 43 5.74 -4.96 -3.34
N ALA A 44 6.45 -3.94 -3.84
CA ALA A 44 7.76 -3.56 -3.32
C ALA A 44 7.67 -3.03 -1.88
N ASN A 45 6.64 -2.25 -1.57
CA ASN A 45 6.37 -1.73 -0.24
C ASN A 45 5.94 -2.85 0.72
N PHE A 46 5.01 -3.71 0.31
CA PHE A 46 4.57 -4.87 1.09
C PHE A 46 5.75 -5.79 1.48
N ASN A 47 6.62 -6.11 0.52
CA ASN A 47 7.79 -6.95 0.75
C ASN A 47 8.79 -6.34 1.76
N ARG A 48 8.69 -5.04 2.08
CA ARG A 48 9.59 -4.29 2.96
C ARG A 48 8.93 -3.81 4.26
N GLU A 49 7.75 -4.32 4.61
CA GLU A 49 7.06 -3.92 5.85
C GLU A 49 7.77 -4.38 7.14
N ARG A 50 8.57 -5.46 7.06
CA ARG A 50 9.22 -6.04 8.23
C ARG A 50 10.56 -5.37 8.51
N ILE A 51 10.76 -4.98 9.77
CA ILE A 51 12.03 -4.55 10.33
C ILE A 51 12.48 -5.53 11.42
N ALA A 52 13.76 -5.50 11.78
CA ALA A 52 14.27 -6.32 12.87
C ALA A 52 13.56 -6.00 14.21
N GLU A 53 13.24 -7.05 14.97
CA GLU A 53 12.63 -6.91 16.29
C GLU A 53 13.65 -6.54 17.38
N ARG A 54 13.15 -6.06 18.53
CA ARG A 54 13.99 -5.71 19.69
C ARG A 54 14.54 -6.96 20.38
N GLN A 55 15.79 -6.89 20.85
CA GLN A 55 16.43 -7.94 21.64
C GLN A 55 17.01 -7.40 22.96
N PRO A 56 16.47 -7.75 24.16
CA PRO A 56 15.22 -8.49 24.44
C PRO A 56 13.95 -7.60 24.36
N HIS A 57 12.78 -8.15 24.72
CA HIS A 57 11.46 -7.48 24.74
C HIS A 57 10.87 -7.11 23.36
N ALA A 58 10.88 -8.05 22.41
CA ALA A 58 10.22 -7.89 21.11
C ALA A 58 8.70 -7.61 21.22
N LYS A 59 8.04 -8.16 22.26
CA LYS A 59 6.60 -7.97 22.52
C LYS A 59 6.36 -6.95 23.64
N GLY A 60 5.48 -5.99 23.39
CA GLY A 60 5.07 -4.99 24.38
C GLY A 60 3.78 -4.28 23.99
N SER A 61 3.30 -3.41 24.88
CA SER A 61 2.18 -2.49 24.68
C SER A 61 2.58 -1.08 25.13
N GLY A 62 1.90 -0.04 24.66
CA GLY A 62 2.22 1.36 24.99
C GLY A 62 0.97 2.20 25.21
N ALA A 63 1.08 3.22 26.07
CA ALA A 63 0.07 4.24 26.33
C ALA A 63 0.75 5.60 26.58
N PHE A 64 0.06 6.71 26.29
CA PHE A 64 0.54 8.08 26.55
C PHE A 64 -0.02 8.60 27.89
N GLY A 65 0.66 9.56 28.53
CA GLY A 65 0.24 10.15 29.81
C GLY A 65 0.99 11.44 30.15
N TYR A 66 0.70 12.01 31.33
CA TYR A 66 1.41 13.15 31.92
C TYR A 66 2.00 12.73 33.28
N PHE A 67 3.04 13.42 33.74
CA PHE A 67 3.68 13.18 35.04
C PHE A 67 3.09 14.10 36.11
#